data_AF-A0A0R2S6G1-F1
#
_entry.id   AF-A0A0R2S6G1-F1
#
_cell.length_a   1.000
_cell.length_b   1.000
_cell.length_c   1.000
_cell.angle_alpha   90.00
_cell.angle_beta   90.00
_cell.angle_gamma   90.00
#
_symmetry.space_group_name_H-M   'P 1'
#
loop_
_entity.id
_entity.type
_entity.pdbx_description
1 polymer ?
#
loop_
_entity_poly.entity_id
_entity_poly.type
_entity_poly.pdbx_seq_one_letter_code
_entity_poly.pdbx_strand_id
1 'polypeptide(L)'
;TRITPSTPAAAASVEVEPIVVDVVEVEAPVAEAAVDLPRLNDSDSFVAEKISELSSGTSLLSYLVDEQLVRRAVVLVENISRGQYPQTALPYKPIVEEMQVSSDDGRLFTMEGASYTRFDAAVAAFVALDTEQTVGLYRLLSPLLQQAYAEIGFRDAEFEQALIKAIDAVLSAPEIEGPFQLVKPSVMYLYADTRLEELANMNKQLIRLGPENSARLKAKLREFKQAL
;
A
#
# COMPACT_ATOMS: atom_id res chain seq x y z
N THR A 1 -26.31 14.23 -103.27
CA THR A 1 -26.65 13.23 -102.24
C THR A 1 -25.59 13.28 -101.17
N ARG A 2 -25.94 13.85 -100.00
CA ARG A 2 -25.04 14.08 -98.85
C ARG A 2 -24.81 12.76 -98.11
N ILE A 3 -23.57 12.49 -97.74
CA ILE A 3 -23.18 11.41 -96.84
C ILE A 3 -22.70 12.10 -95.55
N THR A 4 -23.48 11.99 -94.48
CA THR A 4 -23.10 12.38 -93.12
C THR A 4 -22.73 11.12 -92.34
N PRO A 5 -21.54 11.02 -91.74
CA PRO A 5 -21.26 10.02 -90.73
C PRO A 5 -21.65 10.53 -89.33
N SER A 6 -22.20 9.59 -88.57
CA SER A 6 -22.72 9.69 -87.21
C SER A 6 -21.62 9.85 -86.17
N THR A 7 -21.84 10.73 -85.19
CA THR A 7 -21.03 10.94 -83.98
C THR A 7 -21.19 9.78 -82.99
N PRO A 8 -20.12 9.31 -82.30
CA PRO A 8 -20.24 8.56 -81.06
C PRO A 8 -20.08 9.44 -79.82
N ALA A 9 -20.77 9.01 -78.77
CA ALA A 9 -21.09 9.68 -77.52
C ALA A 9 -19.88 10.14 -76.66
N ALA A 10 -20.13 11.22 -75.91
CA ALA A 10 -19.28 11.80 -74.89
C ALA A 10 -19.04 10.83 -73.72
N ALA A 11 -17.80 10.76 -73.25
CA ALA A 11 -17.45 10.14 -71.97
C ALA A 11 -17.79 11.12 -70.82
N ALA A 12 -18.60 10.64 -69.87
CA ALA A 12 -18.92 11.36 -68.65
C ALA A 12 -17.70 11.43 -67.73
N SER A 13 -17.33 12.64 -67.33
CA SER A 13 -16.37 12.92 -66.26
C SER A 13 -17.06 12.70 -64.92
N VAL A 14 -16.52 11.80 -64.08
CA VAL A 14 -16.97 11.63 -62.69
C VAL A 14 -16.17 12.62 -61.84
N GLU A 15 -16.86 13.63 -61.32
CA GLU A 15 -16.35 14.62 -60.38
C GLU A 15 -16.32 13.99 -58.99
N VAL A 16 -15.12 13.91 -58.39
CA VAL A 16 -14.94 13.41 -57.02
C VAL A 16 -14.96 14.63 -56.10
N GLU A 17 -16.06 14.81 -55.37
CA GLU A 17 -16.17 15.82 -54.33
C GLU A 17 -15.17 15.54 -53.20
N PRO A 18 -14.41 16.54 -52.71
CA PRO A 18 -13.50 16.36 -51.59
C PRO A 18 -14.29 16.28 -50.29
N ILE A 19 -14.06 15.19 -49.55
CA ILE A 19 -14.62 14.95 -48.23
C ILE A 19 -13.97 15.97 -47.27
N VAL A 20 -14.76 16.88 -46.73
CA VAL A 20 -14.34 17.85 -45.70
C VAL A 20 -14.22 17.09 -44.38
N VAL A 21 -12.99 16.95 -43.87
CA VAL A 21 -12.75 16.38 -42.54
C VAL A 21 -12.87 17.53 -41.54
N ASP A 22 -13.97 17.53 -40.77
CA ASP A 22 -14.12 18.42 -39.61
C ASP A 22 -13.01 18.12 -38.60
N VAL A 23 -12.12 19.09 -38.39
CA VAL A 23 -11.09 19.04 -37.36
C VAL A 23 -11.81 19.29 -36.04
N VAL A 24 -12.10 18.21 -35.30
CA VAL A 24 -12.51 18.31 -33.91
C VAL A 24 -11.33 18.88 -33.13
N GLU A 25 -11.46 20.14 -32.70
CA GLU A 25 -10.56 20.79 -31.77
C GLU A 25 -10.61 20.01 -30.45
N VAL A 26 -9.57 19.19 -30.22
CA VAL A 26 -9.38 18.48 -28.96
C VAL A 26 -9.00 19.53 -27.92
N GLU A 27 -9.94 19.91 -27.06
CA GLU A 27 -9.63 20.66 -25.84
C GLU A 27 -8.52 19.91 -25.10
N ALA A 28 -7.36 20.54 -24.99
CA ALA A 28 -6.25 20.01 -24.22
C ALA A 28 -6.72 19.84 -22.76
N PRO A 29 -6.46 18.68 -22.11
CA PRO A 29 -6.82 18.51 -20.73
C PRO A 29 -6.11 19.60 -19.91
N VAL A 30 -6.86 20.29 -19.05
CA VAL A 30 -6.32 21.23 -18.08
C VAL A 30 -5.22 20.50 -17.31
N ALA A 31 -3.98 20.91 -17.50
CA ALA A 31 -2.85 20.38 -16.76
C ALA A 31 -3.09 20.71 -15.28
N GLU A 32 -3.53 19.72 -14.50
CA GLU A 32 -3.43 19.77 -13.05
C GLU A 32 -1.99 20.17 -12.71
N ALA A 33 -1.84 21.21 -11.90
CA ALA A 33 -0.53 21.68 -11.47
C ALA A 33 0.22 20.51 -10.84
N ALA A 34 1.19 19.95 -11.58
CA ALA A 34 2.02 18.87 -11.11
C ALA A 34 2.78 19.39 -9.89
N VAL A 35 2.43 18.87 -8.71
CA VAL A 35 3.19 19.13 -7.49
C VAL A 35 4.61 18.64 -7.75
N ASP A 36 5.59 19.54 -7.64
CA ASP A 36 6.99 19.19 -7.84
C ASP A 36 7.45 18.29 -6.67
N LEU A 37 7.68 17.01 -6.96
CA LEU A 37 8.11 16.05 -5.95
C LEU A 37 9.60 16.24 -5.65
N PRO A 38 10.01 16.22 -4.37
CA PRO A 38 11.42 16.25 -4.03
C PRO A 38 12.11 14.98 -4.50
N ARG A 39 13.45 14.98 -4.48
CA ARG A 39 14.22 13.75 -4.69
C ARG A 39 13.96 12.79 -3.53
N LEU A 40 14.02 11.49 -3.80
CA LEU A 40 13.82 10.44 -2.79
C LEU A 40 14.77 10.53 -1.57
N ASN A 41 15.94 11.15 -1.69
CA ASN A 41 16.85 11.36 -0.55
C ASN A 41 16.41 12.53 0.36
N ASP A 42 15.59 13.43 -0.17
CA ASP A 42 15.15 14.66 0.49
C ASP A 42 13.64 14.63 0.75
N SER A 43 13.00 13.46 0.67
CA SER A 43 11.53 13.32 0.65
C SER A 43 10.89 13.28 2.04
N ASP A 44 11.65 13.02 3.11
CA ASP A 44 11.06 12.72 4.43
C ASP A 44 10.24 13.89 4.99
N SER A 45 10.76 15.12 4.91
CA SER A 45 10.04 16.32 5.37
C SER A 45 8.78 16.60 4.55
N PHE A 46 8.85 16.44 3.22
CA PHE A 46 7.71 16.60 2.33
C PHE A 46 6.63 15.57 2.61
N VAL A 47 7.00 14.30 2.80
CA VAL A 47 6.04 13.23 3.13
C VAL A 47 5.41 13.49 4.49
N ALA A 48 6.19 13.92 5.49
CA ALA A 48 5.68 14.24 6.81
C ALA A 48 4.67 15.41 6.77
N GLU A 49 4.98 16.47 6.01
CA GLU A 49 4.07 17.59 5.77
C GLU A 49 2.77 17.10 5.13
N LYS A 50 2.84 16.30 4.07
CA LYS A 50 1.65 15.76 3.40
C LYS A 50 0.83 14.81 4.24
N ILE A 51 1.45 14.01 5.11
CA ILE A 51 0.71 13.22 6.09
C ILE A 51 0.02 14.15 7.10
N SER A 52 0.65 15.24 7.54
CA SER A 52 0.06 16.18 8.51
C SER A 52 -1.18 16.90 7.98
N GLU A 53 -1.30 17.05 6.65
CA GLU A 53 -2.46 17.64 5.96
C GLU A 53 -3.68 16.70 5.98
N LEU A 54 -3.48 15.39 6.21
CA LEU A 54 -4.57 14.41 6.29
C LEU A 54 -5.40 14.60 7.56
N SER A 55 -6.69 14.30 7.47
CA SER A 55 -7.53 14.10 8.65
C SER A 55 -6.91 13.02 9.55
N SER A 56 -6.68 13.34 10.83
CA SER A 56 -5.97 12.51 11.81
C SER A 56 -4.49 12.20 11.52
N GLY A 57 -3.90 12.80 10.48
CA GLY A 57 -2.53 12.52 10.05
C GLY A 57 -1.45 12.87 11.07
N THR A 58 -1.62 13.96 11.83
CA THR A 58 -0.71 14.35 12.91
C THR A 58 -0.61 13.27 14.00
N SER A 59 -1.69 12.53 14.26
CA SER A 59 -1.68 11.40 15.21
C SER A 59 -0.78 10.28 14.68
N LEU A 60 -0.90 9.94 13.40
CA LEU A 60 -0.07 8.92 12.76
C LEU A 60 1.42 9.30 12.79
N LEU A 61 1.77 10.56 12.51
CA LEU A 61 3.16 11.03 12.51
C LEU A 61 3.90 10.76 13.82
N SER A 62 3.20 10.78 14.96
CA SER A 62 3.81 10.48 16.25
C SER A 62 4.39 9.06 16.33
N TYR A 63 3.84 8.12 15.55
CA TYR A 63 4.28 6.72 15.46
C TYR A 63 5.27 6.46 14.32
N LEU A 64 5.38 7.34 13.33
CA LEU A 64 6.30 7.14 12.20
C LEU A 64 7.74 7.49 12.58
N VAL A 65 8.69 6.91 11.86
CA VAL A 65 10.10 7.30 11.95
C VAL A 65 10.37 8.54 11.10
N ASP A 66 11.40 9.30 11.47
CA ASP A 66 11.70 10.59 10.83
C ASP A 66 12.61 10.46 9.59
N GLU A 67 13.19 9.27 9.36
CA GLU A 67 14.20 9.04 8.32
C GLU A 67 13.85 7.86 7.40
N GLN A 68 14.04 8.07 6.10
CA GLN A 68 13.87 7.10 5.03
C GLN A 68 12.46 6.51 4.99
N LEU A 69 11.44 7.32 5.28
CA LEU A 69 10.07 6.84 5.49
C LEU A 69 9.53 6.11 4.25
N VAL A 70 9.75 6.67 3.06
CA VAL A 70 9.34 6.07 1.78
C VAL A 70 10.01 4.71 1.58
N ARG A 71 11.32 4.62 1.77
CA ARG A 71 12.07 3.36 1.59
C ARG A 71 11.64 2.29 2.57
N ARG A 72 11.47 2.66 3.84
CA ARG A 72 11.03 1.75 4.90
C ARG A 72 9.60 1.26 4.68
N ALA A 73 8.71 2.12 4.16
CA ALA A 73 7.37 1.72 3.76
C ALA A 73 7.40 0.70 2.61
N VAL A 74 8.23 0.94 1.58
CA VAL A 74 8.42 -0.01 0.47
C VAL A 74 8.94 -1.35 0.95
N VAL A 75 9.96 -1.36 1.83
CA VAL A 75 10.50 -2.60 2.42
C VAL A 75 9.43 -3.37 3.19
N LEU A 76 8.61 -2.68 3.98
CA LEU A 76 7.51 -3.30 4.73
C LEU A 76 6.49 -3.93 3.77
N VAL A 77 6.04 -3.18 2.75
CA VAL A 77 5.05 -3.64 1.77
C VAL A 77 5.56 -4.86 1.00
N GLU A 78 6.80 -4.82 0.49
CA GLU A 78 7.38 -5.94 -0.25
C GLU A 78 7.46 -7.21 0.61
N ASN A 79 7.89 -7.10 1.87
CA ASN A 79 7.97 -8.23 2.78
C ASN A 79 6.59 -8.83 3.07
N ILE A 80 5.60 -7.98 3.37
CA ILE A 80 4.22 -8.41 3.61
C ILE A 80 3.63 -9.10 2.37
N SER A 81 3.94 -8.62 1.17
CA SER A 81 3.50 -9.23 -0.10
C SER A 81 3.97 -10.69 -0.28
N ARG A 82 4.96 -11.12 0.51
CA ARG A 82 5.53 -12.47 0.54
C ARG A 82 5.23 -13.22 1.85
N GLY A 83 4.32 -12.69 2.67
CA GLY A 83 3.98 -13.23 4.00
C GLY A 83 5.08 -13.01 5.06
N GLN A 84 6.11 -12.24 4.75
CA GLN A 84 7.21 -11.93 5.66
C GLN A 84 6.93 -10.66 6.47
N TYR A 85 7.73 -10.44 7.50
CA TYR A 85 7.68 -9.23 8.31
C TYR A 85 9.11 -8.77 8.64
N PRO A 86 9.52 -7.55 8.26
CA PRO A 86 10.90 -7.10 8.46
C PRO A 86 11.18 -6.91 9.96
N GLN A 87 12.36 -7.34 10.39
CA GLN A 87 12.81 -7.20 11.79
C GLN A 87 13.44 -5.83 12.08
N THR A 88 13.87 -5.12 11.04
CA THR A 88 14.55 -3.82 11.09
C THR A 88 13.99 -2.91 10.00
N ALA A 89 14.29 -1.61 10.09
CA ALA A 89 13.89 -0.62 9.09
C ALA A 89 12.36 -0.53 8.88
N LEU A 90 11.60 -0.71 9.96
CA LEU A 90 10.16 -0.43 9.96
C LEU A 90 9.90 1.08 9.77
N PRO A 91 8.82 1.47 9.07
CA PRO A 91 8.46 2.87 8.86
C PRO A 91 7.86 3.54 10.10
N TYR A 92 7.76 2.78 11.21
CA TYR A 92 7.22 3.25 12.47
C TYR A 92 8.19 2.94 13.63
N LYS A 93 8.08 3.73 14.70
CA LYS A 93 8.91 3.65 15.90
C LYS A 93 8.68 2.31 16.62
N PRO A 94 9.71 1.70 17.23
CA PRO A 94 9.54 0.46 17.97
C PRO A 94 8.47 0.60 19.08
N ILE A 95 7.61 -0.41 19.19
CA ILE A 95 6.70 -0.56 20.33
C ILE A 95 7.53 -1.09 21.50
N VAL A 96 7.75 -0.24 22.50
CA VAL A 96 8.69 -0.50 23.62
C VAL A 96 8.02 -1.16 24.81
N GLU A 97 6.69 -1.18 24.84
CA GLU A 97 5.91 -1.80 25.89
C GLU A 97 6.12 -3.32 25.93
N GLU A 98 6.33 -3.85 27.13
CA GLU A 98 6.59 -5.27 27.33
C GLU A 98 5.34 -6.13 27.14
N MET A 99 5.52 -7.33 26.57
CA MET A 99 4.44 -8.29 26.40
C MET A 99 4.00 -8.79 27.76
N GLN A 100 2.71 -8.62 28.06
CA GLN A 100 2.12 -9.07 29.31
C GLN A 100 1.89 -10.57 29.25
N VAL A 101 2.52 -11.30 30.16
CA VAL A 101 2.43 -12.75 30.24
C VAL A 101 2.25 -13.19 31.69
N SER A 102 1.56 -14.31 31.88
CA SER A 102 1.53 -15.04 33.15
C SER A 102 2.37 -16.32 33.03
N SER A 103 2.97 -16.74 34.14
CA SER A 103 3.71 -18.00 34.22
C SER A 103 3.74 -18.50 35.66
N ASP A 104 3.47 -19.79 35.84
CA ASP A 104 3.53 -20.44 37.16
C ASP A 104 4.94 -20.99 37.46
N ASP A 105 5.70 -21.37 36.42
CA ASP A 105 6.98 -22.09 36.54
C ASP A 105 8.19 -21.33 35.97
N GLY A 106 7.96 -20.16 35.36
CA GLY A 106 8.98 -19.33 34.69
C GLY A 106 9.54 -19.92 33.40
N ARG A 107 8.96 -21.01 32.87
CA ARG A 107 9.43 -21.71 31.67
C ARG A 107 8.39 -21.66 30.55
N LEU A 108 7.12 -21.85 30.90
CA LEU A 108 5.99 -21.72 30.00
C LEU A 108 5.18 -20.48 30.37
N PHE A 109 4.87 -19.66 29.37
CA PHE A 109 4.19 -18.39 29.56
C PHE A 109 2.86 -18.37 28.80
N THR A 110 1.80 -17.88 29.41
CA THR A 110 0.53 -17.61 28.71
C THR A 110 0.50 -16.15 28.29
N MET A 111 0.24 -15.87 27.00
CA MET A 111 0.05 -14.50 26.53
C MET A 111 -1.25 -13.93 27.09
N GLU A 112 -1.15 -12.86 27.88
CA GLU A 112 -2.31 -12.16 28.44
C GLU A 112 -2.99 -11.28 27.38
N GLY A 113 -4.31 -11.10 27.48
CA GLY A 113 -5.05 -10.20 26.60
C GLY A 113 -4.54 -8.75 26.65
N ALA A 114 -4.00 -8.33 27.80
CA ALA A 114 -3.35 -7.03 27.97
C ALA A 114 -2.10 -6.85 27.08
N SER A 115 -1.55 -7.92 26.49
CA SER A 115 -0.45 -7.81 25.51
C SER A 115 -0.84 -7.08 24.23
N TYR A 116 -2.13 -7.09 23.88
CA TYR A 116 -2.62 -6.48 22.65
C TYR A 116 -2.64 -4.95 22.74
N THR A 117 -2.82 -4.40 23.95
CA THR A 117 -3.01 -2.95 24.17
C THR A 117 -1.83 -2.10 23.73
N ARG A 118 -0.65 -2.71 23.64
CA ARG A 118 0.58 -2.08 23.13
C ARG A 118 0.47 -1.58 21.70
N PHE A 119 -0.44 -2.17 20.92
CA PHE A 119 -0.66 -1.77 19.53
C PHE A 119 -1.88 -0.86 19.35
N ASP A 120 -2.74 -0.71 20.36
CA ASP A 120 -4.03 -0.03 20.24
C ASP A 120 -3.88 1.40 19.70
N ALA A 121 -2.96 2.16 20.28
CA ALA A 121 -2.80 3.56 19.95
C ALA A 121 -2.24 3.77 18.53
N ALA A 122 -1.27 2.94 18.12
CA ALA A 122 -0.70 2.96 16.78
C ALA A 122 -1.74 2.51 15.73
N VAL A 123 -2.47 1.42 15.99
CA VAL A 123 -3.52 0.92 15.10
C VAL A 123 -4.67 1.92 15.01
N ALA A 124 -5.06 2.54 16.12
CA ALA A 124 -6.09 3.58 16.12
C ALA A 124 -5.69 4.79 15.28
N ALA A 125 -4.43 5.25 15.39
CA ALA A 125 -3.93 6.36 14.58
C ALA A 125 -3.97 6.04 13.07
N PHE A 126 -3.59 4.83 12.67
CA PHE A 126 -3.65 4.39 11.28
C PHE A 126 -5.09 4.25 10.76
N VAL A 127 -5.98 3.62 11.53
CA VAL A 127 -7.37 3.38 11.13
C VAL A 127 -8.18 4.68 11.06
N ALA A 128 -7.79 5.71 11.82
CA ALA A 128 -8.46 7.01 11.86
C ALA A 128 -8.19 7.92 10.65
N LEU A 129 -7.26 7.55 9.75
CA LEU A 129 -6.99 8.33 8.54
C LEU A 129 -8.22 8.35 7.63
N ASP A 130 -8.43 9.43 6.89
CA ASP A 130 -9.46 9.45 5.83
C ASP A 130 -8.99 8.62 4.62
N THR A 131 -9.85 7.71 4.13
CA THR A 131 -9.47 6.76 3.07
C THR A 131 -9.17 7.45 1.74
N GLU A 132 -10.05 8.37 1.31
CA GLU A 132 -9.91 9.07 0.03
C GLU A 132 -8.69 9.97 0.01
N GLN A 133 -8.46 10.73 1.09
CA GLN A 133 -7.26 11.56 1.23
C GLN A 133 -5.98 10.71 1.24
N THR A 134 -6.01 9.53 1.89
CA THR A 134 -4.86 8.62 1.93
C THR A 134 -4.55 8.03 0.54
N VAL A 135 -5.58 7.68 -0.24
CA VAL A 135 -5.39 7.24 -1.64
C VAL A 135 -4.84 8.37 -2.50
N GLY A 136 -5.35 9.60 -2.33
CA GLY A 136 -4.80 10.79 -2.99
C GLY A 136 -3.32 10.99 -2.68
N LEU A 137 -2.92 10.86 -1.41
CA LEU A 137 -1.53 10.92 -1.00
C LEU A 137 -0.68 9.78 -1.60
N TYR A 138 -1.21 8.56 -1.62
CA TYR A 138 -0.53 7.43 -2.27
C TYR A 138 -0.28 7.70 -3.77
N ARG A 139 -1.28 8.19 -4.51
CA ARG A 139 -1.14 8.54 -5.94
C ARG A 139 -0.09 9.63 -6.14
N LEU A 140 -0.11 10.67 -5.29
CA LEU A 140 0.91 11.72 -5.29
C LEU A 140 2.33 11.16 -5.07
N LEU A 141 2.50 10.25 -4.11
CA LEU A 141 3.80 9.68 -3.74
C LEU A 141 4.23 8.48 -4.60
N SER A 142 3.37 8.01 -5.52
CA SER A 142 3.62 6.82 -6.34
C SER A 142 4.97 6.87 -7.09
N PRO A 143 5.42 8.00 -7.67
CA PRO A 143 6.75 8.07 -8.29
C PRO A 143 7.90 7.81 -7.31
N LEU A 144 7.81 8.31 -6.07
CA LEU A 144 8.84 8.10 -5.03
C LEU A 144 8.83 6.66 -4.50
N LEU A 145 7.64 6.09 -4.32
CA LEU A 145 7.46 4.69 -3.92
C LEU A 145 8.01 3.74 -5.00
N GLN A 146 7.71 4.00 -6.28
CA GLN A 146 8.23 3.24 -7.41
C GLN A 146 9.76 3.36 -7.50
N GLN A 147 10.32 4.56 -7.32
CA GLN A 147 11.76 4.76 -7.29
C GLN A 147 12.43 3.95 -6.17
N ALA A 148 11.90 3.98 -4.95
CA ALA A 148 12.40 3.19 -3.83
C ALA A 148 12.25 1.67 -4.05
N TYR A 149 11.19 1.24 -4.73
CA TYR A 149 10.99 -0.17 -5.08
C TYR A 149 12.02 -0.67 -6.11
N ALA A 150 12.35 0.17 -7.09
CA ALA A 150 13.43 -0.10 -8.03
C ALA A 150 14.83 -0.15 -7.36
N GLU A 151 15.07 0.68 -6.33
CA GLU A 151 16.34 0.66 -5.56
C GLU A 151 16.60 -0.68 -4.89
N ILE A 152 15.55 -1.39 -4.44
CA ILE A 152 15.68 -2.71 -3.80
C ILE A 152 15.61 -3.88 -4.80
N GLY A 153 15.69 -3.60 -6.11
CA GLY A 153 15.91 -4.59 -7.15
C GLY A 153 14.71 -4.87 -8.07
N PHE A 154 13.56 -4.21 -7.87
CA PHE A 154 12.35 -4.44 -8.65
C PHE A 154 12.16 -3.37 -9.74
N ARG A 155 13.11 -3.28 -10.68
CA ARG A 155 13.12 -2.22 -11.72
C ARG A 155 12.02 -2.36 -12.77
N ASP A 156 11.61 -3.60 -13.06
CA ASP A 156 10.65 -3.93 -14.12
C ASP A 156 9.28 -4.34 -13.55
N ALA A 157 9.00 -3.98 -12.29
CA ALA A 157 7.76 -4.33 -11.60
C ALA A 157 7.10 -3.10 -10.97
N GLU A 158 5.76 -3.09 -11.00
CA GLU A 158 4.97 -2.00 -10.44
C GLU A 158 4.79 -2.17 -8.93
N PHE A 159 5.11 -1.12 -8.16
CA PHE A 159 4.95 -1.11 -6.72
C PHE A 159 3.48 -1.31 -6.30
N GLU A 160 2.53 -0.77 -7.06
CA GLU A 160 1.10 -0.93 -6.79
C GLU A 160 0.67 -2.40 -6.73
N GLN A 161 1.23 -3.25 -7.59
CA GLN A 161 0.94 -4.69 -7.57
C GLN A 161 1.47 -5.34 -6.29
N ALA A 162 2.64 -4.92 -5.80
CA ALA A 162 3.18 -5.37 -4.53
C ALA A 162 2.32 -4.89 -3.34
N LEU A 163 1.82 -3.64 -3.39
CA LEU A 163 0.91 -3.07 -2.40
C LEU A 163 -0.41 -3.85 -2.33
N ILE A 164 -1.06 -4.08 -3.47
CA ILE A 164 -2.30 -4.85 -3.55
C ILE A 164 -2.08 -6.28 -3.02
N LYS A 165 -0.98 -6.92 -3.42
CA LYS A 165 -0.62 -8.26 -2.95
C LYS A 165 -0.36 -8.30 -1.43
N ALA A 166 0.28 -7.27 -0.88
CA ALA A 166 0.50 -7.14 0.56
C ALA A 166 -0.82 -6.99 1.32
N ILE A 167 -1.73 -6.16 0.81
CA ILE A 167 -3.08 -6.02 1.38
C ILE A 167 -3.80 -7.38 1.34
N ASP A 168 -3.78 -8.08 0.21
CA ASP A 168 -4.43 -9.39 0.07
C ASP A 168 -3.84 -10.45 1.00
N ALA A 169 -2.52 -10.43 1.23
CA ALA A 169 -1.88 -11.29 2.21
C ALA A 169 -2.42 -11.03 3.63
N VAL A 170 -2.56 -9.77 4.03
CA VAL A 170 -3.13 -9.40 5.34
C VAL A 170 -4.60 -9.80 5.44
N LEU A 171 -5.39 -9.57 4.39
CA LEU A 171 -6.83 -9.87 4.37
C LEU A 171 -7.11 -11.38 4.40
N SER A 172 -6.26 -12.19 3.77
CA SER A 172 -6.36 -13.66 3.75
C SER A 172 -5.73 -14.35 4.96
N ALA A 173 -5.06 -13.60 5.84
CA ALA A 173 -4.44 -14.16 7.03
C ALA A 173 -5.49 -14.85 7.94
N PRO A 174 -5.21 -16.06 8.43
CA PRO A 174 -6.14 -16.82 9.26
C PRO A 174 -6.43 -16.09 10.58
N GLU A 175 -7.66 -16.19 11.04
CA GLU A 175 -8.08 -15.71 12.36
C GLU A 175 -7.89 -16.85 13.35
N ILE A 176 -6.94 -16.67 14.27
CA ILE A 176 -6.60 -17.66 15.28
C ILE A 176 -6.76 -16.97 16.62
N GLU A 177 -7.54 -17.58 17.51
CA GLU A 177 -7.78 -17.09 18.86
C GLU A 177 -7.01 -17.90 19.89
N GLY A 178 -6.72 -17.25 21.02
CA GLY A 178 -5.96 -17.83 22.12
C GLY A 178 -6.79 -18.76 23.03
N PRO A 179 -6.23 -19.16 24.18
CA PRO A 179 -4.97 -18.67 24.76
C PRO A 179 -3.72 -19.16 24.02
N PHE A 180 -2.68 -18.33 23.97
CA PHE A 180 -1.41 -18.66 23.33
C PHE A 180 -0.33 -18.96 24.37
N GLN A 181 0.23 -20.16 24.29
CA GLN A 181 1.39 -20.55 25.09
C GLN A 181 2.68 -20.10 24.39
N LEU A 182 3.63 -19.61 25.18
CA LEU A 182 4.88 -19.02 24.73
C LEU A 182 6.08 -19.63 25.48
N VAL A 183 7.22 -19.64 24.82
CA VAL A 183 8.53 -19.94 25.41
C VAL A 183 9.48 -18.77 25.17
N LYS A 184 10.47 -18.61 26.06
CA LYS A 184 11.46 -17.51 25.99
C LYS A 184 12.89 -18.05 25.98
N PRO A 185 13.36 -18.63 24.86
CA PRO A 185 14.73 -19.17 24.76
C PRO A 185 15.81 -18.07 24.69
N SER A 186 15.43 -16.82 24.38
CA SER A 186 16.30 -15.65 24.35
C SER A 186 15.49 -14.40 24.74
N VAL A 187 15.84 -13.20 24.25
CA VAL A 187 15.15 -11.94 24.58
C VAL A 187 13.67 -11.96 24.15
N MET A 188 13.35 -12.61 23.03
CA MET A 188 12.01 -12.61 22.43
C MET A 188 11.19 -13.84 22.81
N TYR A 189 9.87 -13.65 22.94
CA TYR A 189 8.90 -14.75 23.05
C TYR A 189 8.63 -15.40 21.69
N LEU A 190 8.58 -16.73 21.70
CA LEU A 190 8.14 -17.57 20.59
C LEU A 190 6.87 -18.33 20.98
N TYR A 191 6.03 -18.70 20.02
CA TYR A 191 4.90 -19.57 20.28
C TYR A 191 5.38 -20.99 20.63
N ALA A 192 4.82 -21.57 21.68
CA ALA A 192 5.13 -22.92 22.10
C ALA A 192 4.54 -23.98 21.16
N ASP A 193 3.39 -23.71 20.55
CA ASP A 193 2.81 -24.55 19.50
C ASP A 193 3.59 -24.34 18.18
N THR A 194 4.29 -25.38 17.73
CA THR A 194 5.07 -25.36 16.51
C THR A 194 4.25 -24.97 15.28
N ARG A 195 2.96 -25.33 15.22
CA ARG A 195 2.08 -24.96 14.10
C ARG A 195 1.85 -23.46 14.02
N LEU A 196 1.88 -22.76 15.16
CA LEU A 196 1.78 -21.29 15.23
C LEU A 196 3.14 -20.65 14.93
N GLU A 197 4.22 -21.21 15.46
CA GLU A 197 5.57 -20.64 15.26
C GLU A 197 6.05 -20.76 13.80
N GLU A 198 5.60 -21.81 13.08
CA GLU A 198 5.87 -22.01 11.66
C GLU A 198 4.99 -21.16 10.74
N LEU A 199 4.01 -20.41 11.27
CA LEU A 199 3.23 -19.47 10.45
C LEU A 199 4.14 -18.40 9.84
N ALA A 200 3.70 -17.91 8.68
CA ALA A 200 4.28 -16.75 8.03
C ALA A 200 4.45 -15.59 9.03
N ASN A 201 5.60 -14.90 9.00
CA ASN A 201 5.93 -13.89 10.01
C ASN A 201 4.88 -12.78 10.13
N MET A 202 4.25 -12.40 9.01
CA MET A 202 3.13 -11.46 8.99
C MET A 202 1.91 -12.01 9.75
N ASN A 203 1.55 -13.30 9.61
CA ASN A 203 0.46 -13.92 10.37
C ASN A 203 0.75 -13.89 11.87
N LYS A 204 1.99 -14.22 12.28
CA LYS A 204 2.40 -14.14 13.68
C LYS A 204 2.29 -12.72 14.24
N GLN A 205 2.60 -11.70 13.42
CA GLN A 205 2.44 -10.31 13.80
C GLN A 205 0.96 -9.94 14.00
N LEU A 206 0.05 -10.38 13.13
CA LEU A 206 -1.39 -10.15 13.30
C LEU A 206 -1.92 -10.81 14.59
N ILE A 207 -1.47 -12.02 14.92
CA ILE A 207 -1.81 -12.64 16.22
C ILE A 207 -1.32 -11.77 17.39
N ARG A 208 -0.11 -11.19 17.29
CA ARG A 208 0.44 -10.28 18.31
C ARG A 208 -0.30 -8.95 18.43
N LEU A 209 -0.94 -8.47 17.36
CA LEU A 209 -1.85 -7.32 17.41
C LEU A 209 -3.10 -7.62 18.23
N GLY A 210 -3.52 -8.89 18.25
CA GLY A 210 -4.78 -9.33 18.83
C GLY A 210 -5.95 -9.27 17.85
N PRO A 211 -7.09 -9.91 18.20
CA PRO A 211 -8.23 -10.05 17.29
C PRO A 211 -8.87 -8.71 16.93
N GLU A 212 -9.04 -7.81 17.91
CA GLU A 212 -9.69 -6.50 17.69
C GLU A 212 -8.86 -5.59 16.77
N ASN A 213 -7.58 -5.40 17.09
CA ASN A 213 -6.68 -4.59 16.27
C ASN A 213 -6.50 -5.16 14.86
N SER A 214 -6.38 -6.48 14.74
CA SER A 214 -6.30 -7.14 13.44
C SER A 214 -7.57 -6.95 12.61
N ALA A 215 -8.75 -7.07 13.22
CA ALA A 215 -10.02 -6.85 12.54
C ALA A 215 -10.16 -5.40 12.04
N ARG A 216 -9.81 -4.42 12.88
CA ARG A 216 -9.82 -2.98 12.52
C ARG A 216 -8.83 -2.66 11.40
N LEU A 217 -7.61 -3.20 11.48
CA LEU A 217 -6.60 -3.05 10.45
C LEU A 217 -7.08 -3.66 9.12
N LYS A 218 -7.57 -4.91 9.13
CA LYS A 218 -8.13 -5.56 7.94
C LYS A 218 -9.29 -4.75 7.35
N ALA A 219 -10.20 -4.21 8.17
CA ALA A 219 -11.28 -3.35 7.70
C ALA A 219 -10.77 -2.12 6.96
N LYS A 220 -9.82 -1.39 7.58
CA LYS A 220 -9.20 -0.21 6.95
C LYS A 220 -8.50 -0.54 5.63
N LEU A 221 -7.80 -1.66 5.57
CA LEU A 221 -7.12 -2.09 4.35
C LEU A 221 -8.10 -2.49 3.24
N ARG A 222 -9.29 -3.03 3.56
CA ARG A 222 -10.34 -3.27 2.56
C ARG A 222 -10.86 -1.96 1.97
N GLU A 223 -11.14 -0.98 2.81
CA GLU A 223 -11.58 0.35 2.36
C GLU A 223 -10.54 0.98 1.45
N PHE A 224 -9.27 1.00 1.88
CA PHE A 224 -8.18 1.54 1.08
C PHE A 224 -8.05 0.81 -0.28
N LYS A 225 -8.12 -0.53 -0.28
CA LYS A 225 -8.06 -1.32 -1.53
C LYS A 225 -9.24 -1.04 -2.45
N GLN A 226 -10.42 -0.73 -1.93
CA GLN A 226 -11.60 -0.41 -2.75
C GLN A 226 -11.52 0.99 -3.38
N ALA A 227 -10.80 1.92 -2.74
CA ALA A 227 -10.65 3.30 -3.20
C ALA A 227 -9.41 3.53 -4.11
N LEU A 228 -8.43 2.62 -4.07
CA LEU A 228 -7.26 2.58 -4.97
C LEU A 228 -7.68 2.55 -6.44
#